data_AF-A0A258VC41-F1
#
_entry.id   AF-A0A258VC41-F1
#
_cell.length_a   1.000
_cell.length_b   1.000
_cell.length_c   1.000
_cell.angle_alpha   90.00
_cell.angle_beta   90.00
_cell.angle_gamma   90.00
#
_symmetry.space_group_name_H-M   'P 1'
#
loop_
_entity.id
_entity.type
_entity.pdbx_description
1 polymer ?
#
loop_
_entity_poly.entity_id
_entity_poly.type
_entity_poly.pdbx_seq_one_letter_code
_entity_poly.pdbx_strand_id
1 'polypeptide(L)' 'MKLKHISSEDLHAKTKSIAEKERLTTIEVLWHLRENERRMLYAQMGYRDLKEYCVKELKYSEGSAWRRISAMRLLQELP' A
#
# COMPACT_ATOMS: atom_id res chain seq x y z
N MET A 1 4.92 -16.58 14.54
CA MET A 1 3.44 -16.65 14.61
C MET A 1 3.02 -18.11 14.79
N LYS A 2 2.20 -18.45 15.80
CA LYS A 2 1.80 -19.84 16.08
C LYS A 2 0.46 -20.17 15.42
N LEU A 3 0.49 -20.61 14.16
CA LEU A 3 -0.71 -21.00 13.40
C LEU A 3 -1.08 -22.48 13.56
N LYS A 4 -0.16 -23.32 14.03
CA LYS A 4 -0.32 -24.78 14.10
C LYS A 4 -1.34 -25.29 15.13
N HIS A 5 -1.89 -24.42 15.98
CA HIS A 5 -2.77 -24.81 17.09
C HIS A 5 -4.14 -24.13 17.05
N ILE A 6 -4.52 -23.53 15.92
CA ILE A 6 -5.84 -22.91 15.76
C ILE A 6 -6.73 -23.82 14.90
N SER A 7 -8.03 -23.85 15.15
CA SER A 7 -8.96 -24.63 14.33
C SER A 7 -9.01 -24.08 12.90
N SER A 8 -9.45 -24.91 11.95
CA SER A 8 -9.61 -24.51 10.55
C SER A 8 -10.58 -23.34 10.40
N GLU A 9 -11.66 -23.33 11.19
CA GLU A 9 -12.69 -22.30 11.21
C GLU A 9 -12.12 -20.97 11.72
N ASP A 10 -11.37 -21.02 12.83
CA ASP A 10 -10.72 -19.83 13.39
C ASP A 10 -9.64 -19.29 12.46
N LEU A 11 -8.87 -20.16 11.81
CA LEU A 11 -7.88 -19.76 10.82
C LEU A 11 -8.54 -19.04 9.65
N HIS A 12 -9.64 -19.59 9.14
CA HIS A 12 -10.36 -18.99 8.03
C HIS A 12 -10.95 -17.62 8.40
N ALA A 13 -11.64 -17.52 9.55
CA ALA A 13 -12.21 -16.28 10.04
C ALA A 13 -11.13 -15.20 10.27
N LYS A 14 -10.01 -15.56 10.90
CA LYS A 14 -8.87 -14.64 11.11
C LYS A 14 -8.23 -14.22 9.80
N THR A 15 -8.08 -15.13 8.84
CA THR A 15 -7.52 -14.82 7.52
C THR A 15 -8.38 -13.78 6.80
N LYS A 16 -9.72 -13.93 6.81
CA LYS A 16 -10.64 -12.93 6.23
C LYS A 16 -10.51 -11.57 6.91
N SER A 17 -10.46 -11.55 8.24
CA SER A 17 -10.30 -10.30 8.99
C SER A 17 -8.97 -9.59 8.70
N ILE A 18 -7.87 -10.35 8.60
CA ILE A 18 -6.56 -9.78 8.28
C ILE A 18 -6.52 -9.28 6.83
N ALA A 19 -7.12 -10.00 5.88
CA ALA A 19 -7.20 -9.56 4.49
C ALA A 19 -8.01 -8.26 4.33
N GLU A 20 -9.07 -8.08 5.13
CA GLU A 20 -9.82 -6.83 5.17
C GLU A 20 -8.97 -5.67 5.72
N LYS A 21 -8.22 -5.90 6.80
CA LYS A 21 -7.29 -4.90 7.34
C LYS A 21 -6.20 -4.56 6.34
N GLU A 22 -5.62 -5.55 5.66
CA GLU A 22 -4.63 -5.35 4.61
C GLU A 22 -5.18 -4.46 3.48
N ARG A 23 -6.43 -4.67 3.08
CA ARG A 23 -7.10 -3.83 2.08
C ARG A 23 -7.24 -2.37 2.56
N LEU A 24 -7.68 -2.16 3.80
CA LEU A 24 -7.81 -0.82 4.39
C LEU A 24 -6.46 -0.11 4.49
N THR A 25 -5.43 -0.79 5.01
CA THR A 25 -4.07 -0.25 5.07
C THR A 25 -3.52 0.05 3.67
N THR A 26 -3.86 -0.75 2.67
CA THR A 26 -3.48 -0.45 1.28
C THR A 26 -4.13 0.84 0.80
N ILE A 27 -5.41 1.07 1.07
CA ILE A 27 -6.11 2.32 0.71
C ILE A 27 -5.46 3.53 1.40
N GLU A 28 -5.11 3.42 2.68
CA GLU A 28 -4.38 4.46 3.40
C GLU A 28 -3.05 4.78 2.71
N VAL A 29 -2.26 3.77 2.37
CA VAL A 29 -1.01 3.95 1.62
C VAL A 29 -1.24 4.70 0.31
N LEU A 30 -2.32 4.41 -0.43
CA LEU A 30 -2.62 5.13 -1.68
C LEU A 30 -2.90 6.62 -1.43
N TRP A 31 -3.66 6.98 -0.39
CA TRP A 31 -3.87 8.38 -0.01
C TRP A 31 -2.58 9.08 0.40
N HIS A 32 -1.71 8.40 1.14
CA HIS A 32 -0.39 8.94 1.52
C HIS A 32 0.52 9.11 0.30
N LEU A 33 0.51 8.18 -0.66
CA LEU A 33 1.26 8.33 -1.91
C LEU A 33 0.74 9.49 -2.74
N ARG A 34 -0.58 9.70 -2.79
CA ARG A 34 -1.19 10.86 -3.48
C ARG A 34 -0.71 12.17 -2.86
N GLU A 35 -0.71 12.26 -1.53
CA GLU A 35 -0.25 13.48 -0.86
C GLU A 35 1.27 13.66 -0.97
N ASN A 36 2.03 12.58 -0.99
CA ASN A 36 3.46 12.58 -1.27
C ASN A 36 3.74 13.13 -2.68
N GLU A 37 2.97 12.68 -3.69
CA GLU A 37 3.05 13.18 -5.07
C GLU A 37 2.68 14.66 -5.13
N ARG A 38 1.56 15.05 -4.54
CA ARG A 38 1.04 16.44 -4.54
C ARG A 38 2.02 17.43 -3.89
N ARG A 39 2.68 17.03 -2.80
CA ARG A 39 3.68 17.85 -2.09
C ARG A 39 5.11 17.68 -2.64
N MET A 40 5.30 16.80 -3.62
CA MET A 40 6.61 16.45 -4.17
C MET A 40 7.61 15.99 -3.09
N LEU A 41 7.14 15.29 -2.04
CA LEU A 41 8.00 14.88 -0.92
C LEU A 41 9.11 13.93 -1.39
N TYR A 42 8.80 13.03 -2.33
CA TYR A 42 9.80 12.19 -2.97
C TYR A 42 10.96 13.01 -3.56
N ALA A 43 10.68 14.15 -4.18
CA ALA A 43 11.69 15.01 -4.78
C ALA A 43 12.51 15.75 -3.72
N GLN A 44 11.87 16.20 -2.64
CA GLN A 44 12.56 16.80 -1.48
C GLN A 44 13.53 15.81 -0.81
N MET A 45 13.23 14.52 -0.88
CA MET A 45 14.09 13.43 -0.38
C MET A 45 15.14 12.96 -1.41
N GLY A 46 15.20 13.58 -2.59
CA GLY A 46 16.22 13.29 -3.62
C GLY A 46 15.88 12.17 -4.60
N TYR A 47 14.63 11.69 -4.64
CA TYR A 47 14.18 10.70 -5.61
C TYR A 47 13.75 11.38 -6.92
N ARG A 48 14.07 10.77 -8.07
CA ARG A 48 13.75 11.34 -9.40
C ARG A 48 12.25 11.39 -9.67
N ASP A 49 11.52 10.37 -9.21
CA ASP A 49 10.07 10.26 -9.34
C ASP A 49 9.48 9.43 -8.19
N LEU A 50 8.14 9.40 -8.13
CA LEU A 50 7.42 8.64 -7.11
C LEU A 50 7.64 7.11 -7.23
N LYS A 51 7.92 6.59 -8.44
CA LYS A 51 8.22 5.16 -8.64
C LYS A 51 9.53 4.81 -7.94
N GLU A 52 10.56 5.62 -8.12
CA GLU A 52 11.87 5.43 -7.51
C GLU A 52 11.76 5.52 -5.98
N TYR A 53 10.97 6.45 -5.44
CA TYR A 53 10.65 6.49 -4.01
C TYR A 53 9.95 5.20 -3.53
N CYS A 54 8.91 4.75 -4.22
CA CYS A 54 8.20 3.51 -3.89
C CYS A 54 9.13 2.28 -3.89
N VAL A 55 10.07 2.20 -4.81
CA VAL A 55 11.00 1.07 -4.94
C VAL A 55 12.14 1.17 -3.93
N LYS A 56 12.80 2.32 -3.83
CA LYS A 56 14.02 2.50 -3.03
C LYS A 56 13.72 2.77 -1.56
N GLU A 57 12.75 3.63 -1.24
CA GLU A 57 12.40 3.96 0.14
C GLU A 57 11.42 2.91 0.70
N LEU A 58 10.28 2.71 0.05
CA LEU A 58 9.21 1.83 0.54
C LEU A 58 9.45 0.32 0.25
N LYS A 59 10.56 -0.01 -0.41
CA LYS A 59 11.00 -1.38 -0.71
C LYS A 59 9.99 -2.21 -1.52
N TYR A 60 9.13 -1.57 -2.30
CA TYR A 60 8.26 -2.29 -3.20
C TYR A 60 9.02 -2.84 -4.40
N SER A 61 8.63 -4.02 -4.87
CA SER A 61 9.02 -4.46 -6.22
C SER A 61 8.45 -3.50 -7.27
N GLU A 62 9.08 -3.43 -8.44
CA GLU A 62 8.63 -2.50 -9.49
C GLU A 62 7.16 -2.70 -9.88
N GLY A 63 6.72 -3.95 -10.06
CA GLY A 63 5.32 -4.25 -10.37
C GLY A 63 4.35 -3.95 -9.22
N SER A 64 4.82 -3.97 -7.97
CA SER A 64 4.03 -3.58 -6.79
C SER A 64 3.90 -2.06 -6.68
N ALA A 65 4.98 -1.32 -6.96
CA ALA A 65 5.00 0.14 -7.03
C ALA A 65 4.09 0.64 -8.15
N TRP A 66 4.20 0.07 -9.35
CA TRP A 66 3.38 0.48 -10.49
C TRP A 66 1.88 0.31 -10.23
N ARG A 67 1.44 -0.84 -9.68
CA ARG A 67 0.04 -1.06 -9.32
C ARG A 67 -0.48 -0.03 -8.31
N ARG A 68 0.32 0.31 -7.29
CA ARG A 68 -0.04 1.32 -6.29
C ARG A 68 -0.13 2.72 -6.90
N ILE A 69 0.83 3.12 -7.72
CA ILE A 69 0.80 4.43 -8.39
C ILE A 69 -0.40 4.53 -9.33
N SER A 70 -0.68 3.48 -10.12
CA SER A 70 -1.86 3.45 -10.99
C SER A 70 -3.17 3.53 -10.19
N ALA A 71 -3.30 2.77 -9.10
CA ALA A 71 -4.48 2.81 -8.24
C ALA A 71 -4.64 4.17 -7.52
N MET A 72 -3.56 4.75 -7.03
CA MET A 72 -3.52 6.09 -6.44
C MET A 72 -4.03 7.15 -7.42
N ARG A 73 -3.59 7.10 -8.69
CA ARG A 73 -4.05 8.05 -9.73
C ARG A 73 -5.53 7.92 -10.06
N LEU A 74 -6.11 6.74 -9.82
CA LEU A 74 -7.54 6.48 -9.98
C LEU A 74 -8.34 6.86 -8.74
N LEU A 75 -7.71 7.23 -7.62
CA LEU A 75 -8.44 7.78 -6.48
C LEU A 75 -9.11 9.08 -6.90
N GLN A 76 -10.41 9.01 -7.15
CA GLN A 76 -11.21 10.21 -7.30
C GLN A 76 -11.40 10.84 -5.92
N GLU A 77 -11.20 12.15 -5.82
CA GLU A 77 -11.88 12.90 -4.77
C GLU A 77 -13.36 12.80 -5.13
N LEU A 78 -14.10 11.95 -4.42
CA LEU A 78 -15.55 11.97 -4.50
C LEU A 78 -16.01 13.38 -4.07
N PRO A 79 -16.87 14.06 -4.85
CA PRO A 79 -17.43 15.35 -4.46
C PRO A 79 -18.26 15.26 -3.17
#